data_AF-A0A1E1M976-F1
#
_entry.id   AF-A0A1E1M976-F1
#
_cell.length_a   1.000
_cell.length_b   1.000
_cell.length_c   1.000
_cell.angle_alpha   90.00
_cell.angle_beta   90.00
_cell.angle_gamma   90.00
#
_symmetry.space_group_name_H-M   'P 1'
#
loop_
_entity.id
_entity.type
_entity.pdbx_description
1 polymer ?
#
loop_
_entity_poly.entity_id
_entity_poly.type
_entity_poly.pdbx_seq_one_letter_code
_entity_poly.pdbx_strand_id
1 'polypeptide(L)'
;MPEQQVGLLGGPMNKRALLFGAPGDAITLIVGNEANSTTFSIHKSLLCYTSTYFQNACKSERLKPEVKVIELPVDRPEVIRGMVYWMYYDELGITAKQFDHHTVFDGSRDIMDTKWGLWAQLYVLGDKYDLPQLRNHVMDVIVDQYIESNCQSPLGIVPYVYENTNSPDDPLRMFLVDVTKVFATRATIMANKNMFHAEFLFELTMAFADARRHLHFDDDDAADVDFCNRFHVHNIGDPICGDLRQPFVVDEPER
;
A
#
# COMPACT_ATOMS: atom_id res chain seq x y z
N MET A 1 -30.78 -30.00 -26.02
CA MET A 1 -30.97 -29.59 -24.61
C MET A 1 -29.79 -28.68 -24.29
N PRO A 2 -29.97 -27.36 -24.18
CA PRO A 2 -28.86 -26.44 -23.97
C PRO A 2 -28.37 -26.50 -22.53
N GLU A 3 -27.05 -26.53 -22.37
CA GLU A 3 -26.33 -26.45 -21.10
C GLU A 3 -26.67 -25.13 -20.40
N GLN A 4 -27.22 -25.23 -19.19
CA GLN A 4 -27.44 -24.08 -18.33
C GLN A 4 -26.08 -23.56 -17.84
N GLN A 5 -25.70 -22.38 -18.34
CA GLN A 5 -24.74 -21.50 -17.67
C GLN A 5 -25.27 -21.18 -16.28
N VAL A 6 -24.70 -21.82 -15.26
CA VAL A 6 -24.88 -21.42 -13.87
C VAL A 6 -23.98 -20.20 -13.65
N GLY A 7 -24.61 -19.03 -13.62
CA GLY A 7 -23.95 -17.79 -13.24
C GLY A 7 -23.40 -17.89 -11.82
N LEU A 8 -22.08 -17.81 -11.70
CA LEU A 8 -21.39 -17.58 -10.43
C LEU A 8 -21.68 -16.14 -10.00
N LEU A 9 -22.65 -16.00 -9.09
CA LEU A 9 -22.90 -14.77 -8.36
C LEU A 9 -21.66 -14.44 -7.52
N GLY A 10 -21.04 -13.30 -7.81
CA GLY A 10 -19.79 -12.82 -7.24
C GLY A 10 -19.94 -12.35 -5.79
N GLY A 11 -19.47 -13.18 -4.86
CA GLY A 11 -18.92 -12.71 -3.58
C GLY A 11 -17.38 -12.76 -3.64
N PRO A 12 -16.68 -12.07 -2.71
CA PRO A 12 -15.21 -12.10 -2.67
C PRO A 12 -14.74 -13.55 -2.52
N MET A 13 -14.07 -14.07 -3.54
CA MET A 13 -13.53 -15.42 -3.55
C MET A 13 -12.43 -15.51 -2.49
N ASN A 14 -12.54 -16.46 -1.56
CA ASN A 14 -11.54 -16.65 -0.50
C ASN A 14 -10.20 -17.05 -1.14
N LYS A 15 -9.13 -16.26 -0.90
CA LYS A 15 -7.78 -16.52 -1.45
C LYS A 15 -7.29 -17.95 -1.16
N ARG A 16 -7.69 -18.54 -0.02
CA ARG A 16 -7.38 -19.93 0.35
C ARG A 16 -8.05 -20.96 -0.56
N ALA A 17 -9.24 -20.68 -1.07
CA ALA A 17 -9.95 -21.56 -2.00
C ALA A 17 -9.27 -21.60 -3.39
N LEU A 18 -8.67 -20.49 -3.82
CA LEU A 18 -7.89 -20.42 -5.07
C LEU A 18 -6.66 -21.32 -5.04
N LEU A 19 -5.99 -21.39 -3.89
CA LEU A 19 -4.83 -22.26 -3.68
C LEU A 19 -5.20 -23.75 -3.70
N PHE A 20 -6.41 -24.10 -3.24
CA PHE A 20 -6.90 -25.47 -3.26
C PHE A 20 -7.21 -25.98 -4.68
N GLY A 21 -7.74 -25.12 -5.56
CA GLY A 21 -8.22 -25.51 -6.89
C GLY A 21 -7.15 -25.63 -7.98
N ALA A 22 -5.97 -25.01 -7.81
CA ALA A 22 -4.90 -25.00 -8.82
C ALA A 22 -3.48 -24.95 -8.19
N PRO A 23 -3.07 -25.99 -7.44
CA PRO A 23 -1.83 -25.96 -6.65
C PRO A 23 -0.52 -26.01 -7.46
N GLY A 24 -0.58 -26.26 -8.78
CA GLY A 24 0.61 -26.56 -9.60
C GLY A 24 1.07 -25.49 -10.58
N ASP A 25 0.32 -24.39 -10.75
CA ASP A 25 0.66 -23.34 -11.72
C ASP A 25 1.26 -22.11 -11.01
N ALA A 26 2.59 -21.97 -11.09
CA ALA A 26 3.32 -20.86 -10.50
C ALA A 26 3.94 -19.94 -11.56
N ILE A 27 4.00 -18.65 -11.24
CA ILE A 27 4.71 -17.58 -11.95
C ILE A 27 5.95 -17.21 -11.14
N THR A 28 7.06 -17.02 -11.82
CA THR A 28 8.32 -16.55 -11.27
C THR A 28 8.43 -15.04 -11.49
N LEU A 29 8.51 -14.25 -10.42
CA LEU A 29 8.85 -12.83 -10.48
C LEU A 29 10.35 -12.66 -10.26
N ILE A 30 11.05 -12.02 -11.20
CA ILE A 30 12.46 -11.61 -11.02
C ILE A 30 12.45 -10.12 -10.72
N VAL A 31 12.82 -9.75 -9.49
CA VAL A 31 12.66 -8.39 -8.96
C VAL A 31 14.00 -7.76 -8.67
N GLY A 32 14.17 -6.50 -9.05
CA GLY A 32 15.42 -5.77 -8.87
C GLY A 32 16.31 -5.86 -10.10
N ASN A 33 17.37 -5.05 -10.10
CA ASN A 33 18.29 -4.96 -11.22
C ASN A 33 19.18 -6.22 -11.32
N GLU A 34 19.91 -6.35 -12.44
CA GLU A 34 20.77 -7.52 -12.69
C GLU A 34 21.79 -7.80 -11.57
N ALA A 35 22.28 -6.76 -10.88
CA ALA A 35 23.27 -6.88 -9.81
C ALA A 35 22.67 -7.29 -8.45
N ASN A 36 21.38 -7.04 -8.22
CA ASN A 36 20.69 -7.32 -6.96
C ASN A 36 19.25 -7.76 -7.22
N SER A 37 19.09 -8.88 -7.95
CA SER A 37 17.78 -9.46 -8.24
C SER A 37 17.39 -10.54 -7.23
N THR A 38 16.11 -10.61 -6.90
CA THR A 38 15.51 -11.65 -6.07
C THR A 38 14.36 -12.31 -6.81
N THR A 39 14.28 -13.64 -6.71
CA THR A 39 13.24 -14.42 -7.36
C THR A 39 12.12 -14.78 -6.37
N PHE A 40 10.87 -14.55 -6.77
CA PHE A 40 9.68 -14.96 -6.03
C PHE A 40 8.85 -15.94 -6.86
N SER A 41 8.44 -17.05 -6.26
CA SER A 41 7.49 -17.99 -6.88
C SER A 41 6.11 -17.78 -6.29
N ILE A 42 5.12 -17.45 -7.12
CA ILE A 42 3.75 -17.17 -6.71
C ILE A 42 2.75 -17.96 -7.55
N HIS A 43 1.69 -18.47 -6.92
CA HIS A 43 0.61 -19.15 -7.64
C HIS A 43 -0.03 -18.20 -8.66
N LYS A 44 -0.12 -18.65 -9.92
CA LYS A 44 -0.71 -17.88 -11.02
C LYS A 44 -2.14 -17.47 -10.70
N SER A 45 -2.93 -18.40 -10.14
CA SER A 45 -4.32 -18.14 -9.76
C SER A 45 -4.42 -17.00 -8.76
N LEU A 46 -3.55 -16.98 -7.74
CA LEU A 46 -3.51 -15.92 -6.74
C LEU A 46 -3.10 -14.58 -7.37
N LEU A 47 -1.99 -14.57 -8.12
CA LEU A 47 -1.44 -13.37 -8.75
C LEU A 47 -2.45 -12.72 -9.74
N CYS A 48 -3.12 -13.54 -10.56
CA CYS A 48 -4.11 -13.09 -11.53
C CYS A 48 -5.45 -12.68 -10.90
N TYR A 49 -5.77 -13.21 -9.72
CA TYR A 49 -6.98 -12.86 -8.99
C TYR A 49 -6.82 -11.53 -8.28
N THR A 50 -5.64 -11.27 -7.70
CA THR A 50 -5.40 -10.05 -6.93
C THR A 50 -5.10 -8.83 -7.80
N SER A 51 -4.59 -9.01 -9.01
CA SER A 51 -4.15 -7.90 -9.87
C SER A 51 -4.58 -8.10 -11.32
N THR A 52 -5.31 -7.11 -11.88
CA THR A 52 -5.63 -7.10 -13.31
C THR A 52 -4.37 -6.92 -14.16
N TYR A 53 -3.41 -6.12 -13.69
CA TYR A 53 -2.12 -5.96 -14.35
C TYR A 53 -1.44 -7.32 -14.55
N PHE A 54 -1.29 -8.10 -13.49
CA PHE A 54 -0.65 -9.40 -13.59
C PHE A 54 -1.53 -10.43 -14.30
N GLN A 55 -2.87 -10.34 -14.19
CA GLN A 55 -3.78 -11.15 -15.00
C GLN A 55 -3.53 -10.95 -16.50
N ASN A 56 -3.35 -9.70 -16.93
CA ASN A 56 -3.04 -9.36 -18.32
C ASN A 56 -1.62 -9.77 -18.70
N ALA A 57 -0.64 -9.55 -17.83
CA ALA A 57 0.73 -10.02 -18.03
C ALA A 57 0.76 -11.54 -18.23
N CYS A 58 -0.01 -12.28 -17.44
CA CYS A 58 -0.19 -13.73 -17.49
C CYS A 58 -0.88 -14.28 -18.75
N LYS A 59 -1.63 -13.43 -19.47
CA LYS A 59 -2.28 -13.76 -20.75
C LYS A 59 -1.42 -13.37 -21.96
N SER A 60 -0.40 -12.54 -21.75
CA SER A 60 0.39 -11.98 -22.86
C SER A 60 1.20 -13.07 -23.57
N GLU A 61 1.30 -12.96 -24.89
CA GLU A 61 2.12 -13.84 -25.75
C GLU A 61 3.62 -13.83 -25.40
N ARG A 62 4.04 -12.89 -24.53
CA ARG A 62 5.41 -12.75 -24.02
C ARG A 62 5.78 -13.82 -23.00
N LEU A 63 4.80 -14.45 -22.33
CA LEU A 63 5.06 -15.60 -21.47
C LEU A 63 5.16 -16.84 -22.34
N LYS A 64 6.41 -17.27 -22.58
CA LYS A 64 6.65 -18.53 -23.27
C LYS A 64 6.07 -19.68 -22.45
N PRO A 65 5.45 -20.70 -23.06
CA PRO A 65 4.86 -21.83 -22.35
C PRO A 65 5.84 -22.53 -21.41
N GLU A 66 7.13 -22.52 -21.75
CA GLU A 66 8.20 -23.14 -20.97
C GLU A 66 8.75 -22.25 -19.84
N VAL A 67 8.54 -20.92 -19.90
CA VAL A 67 9.14 -19.95 -18.97
C VAL A 67 8.09 -18.94 -18.50
N LYS A 68 7.51 -19.21 -17.33
CA LYS A 68 6.49 -18.37 -16.68
C LYS A 68 7.14 -17.27 -15.84
N VAL A 69 7.92 -16.39 -16.48
CA VAL A 69 8.71 -15.34 -15.79
C VAL A 69 8.15 -13.95 -16.09
N ILE A 70 8.04 -13.12 -15.05
CA ILE A 70 7.76 -11.69 -15.15
C ILE A 70 8.93 -10.94 -14.51
N GLU A 71 9.55 -10.03 -15.26
CA GLU A 71 10.69 -9.23 -14.80
C GLU A 71 10.22 -7.86 -14.30
N LEU A 72 10.66 -7.49 -13.10
CA LEU A 72 10.35 -6.26 -12.38
C LEU A 72 11.65 -5.53 -12.00
N PRO A 73 12.43 -5.03 -12.98
CA PRO A 73 13.83 -4.63 -12.78
C PRO A 73 14.02 -3.34 -11.98
N VAL A 74 13.00 -2.50 -11.89
CA VAL A 74 13.03 -1.22 -11.18
C VAL A 74 12.45 -1.29 -9.77
N ASP A 75 11.85 -2.43 -9.41
CA ASP A 75 11.18 -2.61 -8.13
C ASP A 75 12.14 -3.15 -7.08
N ARG A 76 11.92 -2.74 -5.83
CA ARG A 76 12.72 -3.20 -4.69
C ARG A 76 12.24 -4.57 -4.23
N PRO A 77 13.14 -5.57 -4.11
CA PRO A 77 12.80 -6.91 -3.60
C PRO A 77 12.04 -6.90 -2.28
N GLU A 78 12.40 -6.00 -1.37
CA GLU A 78 11.78 -5.89 -0.04
C GLU A 78 10.30 -5.50 -0.14
N VAL A 79 9.96 -4.58 -1.04
CA VAL A 79 8.58 -4.11 -1.21
C VAL A 79 7.73 -5.16 -1.94
N ILE A 80 8.29 -5.83 -2.97
CA ILE A 80 7.60 -6.95 -3.62
C ILE A 80 7.39 -8.11 -2.65
N ARG A 81 8.32 -8.37 -1.72
CA ARG A 81 8.11 -9.36 -0.65
C ARG A 81 6.89 -9.02 0.20
N GLY A 82 6.72 -7.76 0.59
CA GLY A 82 5.53 -7.29 1.31
C GLY A 82 4.24 -7.45 0.51
N MET A 83 4.26 -7.10 -0.77
CA MET A 83 3.11 -7.29 -1.68
C MET A 83 2.74 -8.77 -1.80
N VAL A 84 3.72 -9.64 -2.04
CA VAL A 84 3.51 -11.10 -2.15
C VAL A 84 2.98 -11.67 -0.84
N TYR A 85 3.54 -11.26 0.31
CA TYR A 85 3.05 -11.66 1.63
C TYR A 85 1.58 -11.27 1.80
N TRP A 86 1.21 -10.03 1.49
CA TRP A 86 -0.19 -9.57 1.52
C TRP A 86 -1.09 -10.36 0.57
N MET A 87 -0.62 -10.73 -0.62
CA MET A 87 -1.40 -11.56 -1.52
C MET A 87 -1.74 -12.92 -0.88
N TYR A 88 -0.82 -13.55 -0.16
CA TYR A 88 -1.07 -14.84 0.48
C TYR A 88 -1.89 -14.76 1.76
N TYR A 89 -1.54 -13.82 2.65
CA TYR A 89 -2.05 -13.80 4.03
C TYR A 89 -3.19 -12.80 4.23
N ASP A 90 -3.34 -11.85 3.29
CA ASP A 90 -4.17 -10.67 3.50
C ASP A 90 -3.76 -9.87 4.74
N GLU A 91 -2.45 -9.81 5.00
CA GLU A 91 -1.84 -9.11 6.14
C GLU A 91 -0.70 -8.24 5.63
N LEU A 92 -0.53 -7.05 6.20
CA LEU A 92 0.65 -6.20 5.92
C LEU A 92 1.77 -6.56 6.87
N GLY A 93 2.61 -7.49 6.42
CA GLY A 93 3.80 -7.92 7.15
C GLY A 93 4.85 -6.80 7.25
N ILE A 94 5.34 -6.56 8.46
CA ILE A 94 6.44 -5.64 8.76
C ILE A 94 7.46 -6.33 9.66
N THR A 95 8.75 -6.00 9.54
CA THR A 95 9.76 -6.58 10.42
C THR A 95 9.83 -5.83 11.75
N ALA A 96 10.29 -6.49 12.81
CA ALA A 96 10.54 -5.83 14.10
C ALA A 96 11.48 -4.62 13.96
N LYS A 97 12.49 -4.73 13.09
CA LYS A 97 13.41 -3.63 12.75
C LYS A 97 12.65 -2.43 12.17
N GLN A 98 11.76 -2.66 11.20
CA GLN A 98 10.96 -1.59 10.60
C GLN A 98 9.98 -0.95 11.59
N PHE A 99 9.45 -1.74 12.53
CA PHE A 99 8.49 -1.28 13.53
C PHE A 99 9.15 -0.45 14.65
N ASP A 100 10.33 -0.86 15.11
CA ASP A 100 11.08 -0.20 16.19
C ASP A 100 11.65 1.17 15.78
N HIS A 101 11.72 1.46 14.47
CA HIS A 101 12.20 2.74 13.96
C HIS A 101 11.29 3.91 14.36
N HIS A 102 11.56 4.48 15.54
CA HIS A 102 11.03 5.75 16.00
C HIS A 102 11.50 6.86 15.05
N THR A 103 10.62 7.84 14.81
CA THR A 103 10.72 8.94 13.83
C THR A 103 11.87 9.94 14.05
N VAL A 104 12.91 9.58 14.82
CA VAL A 104 14.09 10.44 15.00
C VAL A 104 14.96 10.33 13.77
N PHE A 105 14.79 11.29 12.87
CA PHE A 105 15.67 11.53 11.73
C PHE A 105 17.05 11.98 12.24
N ASP A 106 17.89 11.03 12.66
CA ASP A 106 19.28 11.30 13.04
C ASP A 106 20.21 11.41 11.82
N GLY A 107 19.66 11.30 10.60
CA GLY A 107 20.38 11.37 9.34
C GLY A 107 21.21 10.13 9.01
N SER A 108 21.17 9.08 9.85
CA SER A 108 21.95 7.86 9.65
C SER A 108 21.22 6.78 8.85
N ARG A 109 19.90 6.89 8.65
CA ARG A 109 19.05 5.84 8.05
C ARG A 109 18.08 6.40 7.02
N ASP A 110 17.85 5.61 5.96
CA ASP A 110 16.89 5.92 4.90
C ASP A 110 15.46 5.77 5.45
N ILE A 111 14.65 6.83 5.32
CA ILE A 111 13.23 6.83 5.70
C ILE A 111 12.46 5.71 4.98
N MET A 112 12.90 5.34 3.78
CA MET A 112 12.28 4.29 2.98
C MET A 112 12.47 2.89 3.57
N ASP A 113 13.35 2.73 4.56
CA ASP A 113 13.55 1.48 5.30
C ASP A 113 12.76 1.42 6.64
N THR A 114 11.93 2.44 6.94
CA THR A 114 11.04 2.47 8.11
C THR A 114 9.67 1.86 7.80
N LYS A 115 8.81 1.67 8.82
CA LYS A 115 7.41 1.26 8.61
C LYS A 115 6.66 2.21 7.66
N TRP A 116 6.80 3.52 7.85
CA TRP A 116 6.19 4.53 6.98
C TRP A 116 6.69 4.44 5.54
N GLY A 117 8.00 4.27 5.37
CA GLY A 117 8.64 4.11 4.08
C GLY A 117 8.17 2.86 3.33
N LEU A 118 8.09 1.72 4.02
CA LEU A 118 7.56 0.48 3.45
C LEU A 118 6.11 0.63 3.00
N TRP A 119 5.24 1.20 3.84
CA TRP A 119 3.84 1.40 3.51
C TRP A 119 3.65 2.36 2.35
N ALA A 120 4.39 3.48 2.30
CA ALA A 120 4.36 4.38 1.14
C ALA A 120 4.74 3.67 -0.16
N GLN A 121 5.78 2.81 -0.15
CA GLN A 121 6.18 2.04 -1.32
C GLN A 121 5.14 0.99 -1.70
N LEU A 122 4.50 0.31 -0.73
CA LEU A 122 3.41 -0.63 -0.98
C LEU A 122 2.18 0.05 -1.56
N TYR A 123 1.86 1.27 -1.10
CA TYR A 123 0.78 2.08 -1.65
C TYR A 123 1.02 2.39 -3.13
N VAL A 124 2.21 2.90 -3.46
CA VAL A 124 2.62 3.21 -4.85
C VAL A 124 2.64 1.94 -5.71
N LEU A 125 3.15 0.82 -5.18
CA LEU A 125 3.06 -0.46 -5.89
C LEU A 125 1.62 -0.90 -6.13
N GLY A 126 0.74 -0.61 -5.17
CA GLY A 126 -0.68 -0.90 -5.27
C GLY A 126 -1.32 -0.21 -6.47
N ASP A 127 -0.93 1.04 -6.74
CA ASP A 127 -1.36 1.75 -7.94
C ASP A 127 -0.71 1.19 -9.21
N LYS A 128 0.63 1.05 -9.20
CA LYS A 128 1.43 0.56 -10.33
C LYS A 128 0.96 -0.80 -10.87
N TYR A 129 0.56 -1.71 -9.99
CA TYR A 129 0.16 -3.08 -10.32
C TYR A 129 -1.34 -3.33 -10.21
N ASP A 130 -2.17 -2.29 -10.18
CA ASP A 130 -3.63 -2.39 -10.15
C ASP A 130 -4.13 -3.33 -9.03
N LEU A 131 -3.76 -2.96 -7.79
CA LEU A 131 -4.10 -3.65 -6.54
C LEU A 131 -4.82 -2.66 -5.60
N PRO A 132 -6.05 -2.23 -5.93
CA PRO A 132 -6.77 -1.24 -5.12
C PRO A 132 -7.02 -1.71 -3.67
N GLN A 133 -7.22 -3.01 -3.44
CA GLN A 133 -7.38 -3.55 -2.08
C GLN A 133 -6.08 -3.47 -1.25
N LEU A 134 -4.91 -3.53 -1.90
CA LEU A 134 -3.64 -3.29 -1.21
C LEU A 134 -3.54 -1.81 -0.81
N ARG A 135 -3.91 -0.88 -1.71
CA ARG A 135 -3.92 0.56 -1.39
C ARG A 135 -4.81 0.87 -0.20
N ASN A 136 -6.03 0.30 -0.18
CA ASN A 136 -6.96 0.49 0.94
C ASN A 136 -6.38 -0.05 2.25
N HIS A 137 -5.86 -1.29 2.25
CA HIS A 137 -5.25 -1.87 3.46
C HIS A 137 -4.02 -1.06 3.93
N VAL A 138 -3.24 -0.49 3.02
CA VAL A 138 -2.14 0.39 3.39
C VAL A 138 -2.66 1.68 4.05
N MET A 139 -3.75 2.28 3.55
CA MET A 139 -4.37 3.44 4.19
C MET A 139 -4.87 3.11 5.59
N ASP A 140 -5.55 1.97 5.75
CA ASP A 140 -6.01 1.47 7.04
C ASP A 140 -4.86 1.44 8.07
N VAL A 141 -3.76 0.77 7.70
CA VAL A 141 -2.59 0.61 8.57
C VAL A 141 -1.90 1.95 8.86
N ILE A 142 -1.79 2.84 7.86
CA ILE A 142 -1.15 4.15 8.06
C ILE A 142 -1.94 4.98 9.09
N VAL A 143 -3.28 4.94 9.01
CA VAL A 143 -4.15 5.72 9.89
C VAL A 143 -4.19 5.13 11.29
N ASP A 144 -4.34 3.81 11.42
CA ASP A 144 -4.25 3.10 12.71
C ASP A 144 -2.94 3.46 13.43
N GLN A 145 -1.83 3.39 12.71
CA GLN A 145 -0.52 3.63 13.27
C GLN A 145 -0.25 5.10 13.58
N TYR A 146 -0.93 6.01 12.89
CA TYR A 146 -0.91 7.43 13.23
C TYR A 146 -1.64 7.68 14.56
N ILE A 147 -2.81 7.07 14.75
CA ILE A 147 -3.60 7.18 15.98
C ILE A 147 -2.82 6.58 17.16
N GLU A 148 -2.38 5.32 17.03
CA GLU A 148 -1.64 4.57 18.06
C GLU A 148 -0.33 5.24 18.47
N SER A 149 0.33 5.95 17.55
CA SER A 149 1.59 6.63 17.84
C SER A 149 1.42 8.01 18.49
N ASN A 150 0.23 8.33 19.02
CA ASN A 150 -0.12 9.67 19.51
C ASN A 150 0.12 10.75 18.44
N CYS A 151 -0.35 10.50 17.21
CA CYS A 151 -0.25 11.42 16.09
C CYS A 151 1.19 11.76 15.66
N GLN A 152 2.14 10.84 15.80
CA GLN A 152 3.48 11.04 15.24
C GLN A 152 3.40 11.12 13.72
N SER A 153 3.97 12.18 13.16
CA SER A 153 3.78 12.46 11.75
C SER A 153 4.68 11.65 10.82
N PRO A 154 4.13 11.07 9.75
CA PRO A 154 4.90 10.45 8.67
C PRO A 154 5.46 11.47 7.67
N LEU A 155 5.87 12.69 8.07
CA LEU A 155 6.38 13.71 7.13
C LEU A 155 7.56 13.23 6.26
N GLY A 156 8.33 12.27 6.77
CA GLY A 156 9.50 11.76 6.07
C GLY A 156 9.20 11.13 4.70
N ILE A 157 7.98 10.64 4.48
CA ILE A 157 7.59 10.01 3.21
C ILE A 157 7.02 10.99 2.17
N VAL A 158 6.85 12.27 2.53
CA VAL A 158 6.27 13.30 1.64
C VAL A 158 6.99 13.41 0.29
N PRO A 159 8.34 13.50 0.21
CA PRO A 159 9.03 13.55 -1.08
C PRO A 159 8.66 12.37 -1.97
N TYR A 160 8.75 11.15 -1.41
CA TYR A 160 8.52 9.92 -2.15
C TYR A 160 7.08 9.83 -2.65
N VAL A 161 6.09 10.12 -1.80
CA VAL A 161 4.68 10.05 -2.18
C VAL A 161 4.39 11.02 -3.32
N TYR A 162 4.85 12.27 -3.23
CA TYR A 162 4.57 13.27 -4.26
C TYR A 162 5.33 13.02 -5.57
N GLU A 163 6.49 12.39 -5.53
CA GLU A 163 7.22 11.98 -6.73
C GLU A 163 6.59 10.78 -7.45
N ASN A 164 5.77 9.99 -6.75
CA ASN A 164 5.24 8.71 -7.26
C ASN A 164 3.70 8.66 -7.36
N THR A 165 3.01 9.75 -7.04
CA THR A 165 1.56 9.92 -7.21
C THR A 165 1.30 11.18 -8.03
N ASN A 166 0.20 11.24 -8.78
CA ASN A 166 -0.03 12.32 -9.77
C ASN A 166 -1.35 13.07 -9.59
N SER A 167 -2.12 12.78 -8.54
CA SER A 167 -3.44 13.40 -8.32
C SER A 167 -3.49 14.10 -6.95
N PRO A 168 -3.96 15.34 -6.86
CA PRO A 168 -4.21 15.99 -5.57
C PRO A 168 -5.33 15.31 -4.76
N ASP A 169 -6.20 14.55 -5.45
CA ASP A 169 -7.24 13.74 -4.83
C ASP A 169 -6.73 12.34 -4.45
N ASP A 170 -5.41 12.10 -4.46
CA ASP A 170 -4.85 10.83 -4.00
C ASP A 170 -5.00 10.70 -2.46
N PRO A 171 -5.60 9.61 -1.96
CA PRO A 171 -5.83 9.40 -0.54
C PRO A 171 -4.62 9.62 0.37
N LEU A 172 -3.44 9.16 -0.04
CA LEU A 172 -2.23 9.28 0.78
C LEU A 172 -1.73 10.73 0.81
N ARG A 173 -1.81 11.46 -0.32
CA ARG A 173 -1.51 12.90 -0.35
C ARG A 173 -2.46 13.70 0.55
N MET A 174 -3.76 13.44 0.43
CA MET A 174 -4.78 14.09 1.26
C MET A 174 -4.51 13.86 2.75
N PHE A 175 -4.32 12.59 3.14
CA PHE A 175 -4.00 12.22 4.51
C PHE A 175 -2.78 12.98 5.03
N LEU A 176 -1.68 13.01 4.27
CA LEU A 176 -0.45 13.72 4.65
C LEU A 176 -0.68 15.22 4.86
N VAL A 177 -1.49 15.86 4.01
CA VAL A 177 -1.86 17.27 4.16
C VAL A 177 -2.69 17.50 5.42
N ASP A 178 -3.69 16.66 5.66
CA ASP A 178 -4.61 16.80 6.79
C ASP A 178 -3.90 16.61 8.13
N VAL A 179 -3.12 15.53 8.28
CA VAL A 179 -2.37 15.31 9.52
C VAL A 179 -1.40 16.46 9.75
N THR A 180 -0.70 16.92 8.69
CA THR A 180 0.22 18.06 8.80
C THR A 180 -0.49 19.32 9.25
N LYS A 181 -1.66 19.63 8.69
CA LYS A 181 -2.46 20.78 9.12
C LYS A 181 -2.80 20.72 10.61
N VAL A 182 -3.06 19.52 11.17
CA VAL A 182 -3.44 19.33 12.58
C VAL A 182 -2.26 19.50 13.54
N PHE A 183 -1.10 18.87 13.29
CA PHE A 183 0.01 18.88 14.26
C PHE A 183 1.12 19.89 13.93
N ALA A 184 1.17 20.47 12.72
CA ALA A 184 2.34 21.24 12.30
C ALA A 184 2.56 22.46 13.19
N THR A 185 3.66 22.42 13.93
CA THR A 185 4.19 23.58 14.65
C THR A 185 5.25 24.28 13.79
N ARG A 186 5.54 25.55 14.12
CA ARG A 186 6.68 26.27 13.53
C ARG A 186 7.98 25.47 13.65
N ALA A 187 8.21 24.78 14.77
CA ALA A 187 9.40 23.97 14.98
C ALA A 187 9.44 22.77 14.04
N THR A 188 8.33 22.05 13.90
CA THR A 188 8.24 20.88 13.02
C THR A 188 8.41 21.24 11.55
N ILE A 189 7.79 22.32 11.08
CA ILE A 189 7.96 22.81 9.71
C ILE A 189 9.42 23.21 9.47
N MET A 190 10.03 23.94 10.41
CA MET A 190 11.43 24.39 10.25
C MET A 190 12.42 23.20 10.23
N ALA A 191 12.19 22.18 11.06
CA ALA A 191 13.01 20.97 11.09
C ALA A 191 12.96 20.19 9.77
N ASN A 192 11.82 20.19 9.08
CA ASN A 192 11.59 19.43 7.85
C ASN A 192 11.62 20.30 6.57
N LYS A 193 12.08 21.56 6.65
CA LYS A 193 11.96 22.55 5.56
C LYS A 193 12.54 22.09 4.20
N ASN A 194 13.51 21.19 4.21
CA ASN A 194 14.19 20.69 3.01
C ASN A 194 13.55 19.40 2.46
N MET A 195 12.53 18.86 3.14
CA MET A 195 11.88 17.59 2.81
C MET A 195 10.50 17.79 2.18
N PHE A 196 10.04 19.02 2.03
CA PHE A 196 8.71 19.26 1.49
C PHE A 196 8.75 19.41 -0.03
N HIS A 197 7.95 18.58 -0.71
CA HIS A 197 7.68 18.74 -2.13
C HIS A 197 6.89 20.05 -2.38
N ALA A 198 7.12 20.71 -3.51
CA ALA A 198 6.50 22.01 -3.79
C ALA A 198 4.96 21.93 -3.85
N GLU A 199 4.42 20.89 -4.50
CA GLU A 199 2.98 20.65 -4.54
C GLU A 199 2.39 20.40 -3.16
N PHE A 200 3.10 19.66 -2.30
CA PHE A 200 2.66 19.44 -0.91
C PHE A 200 2.51 20.76 -0.14
N LEU A 201 3.48 21.66 -0.27
CA LEU A 201 3.40 22.97 0.39
C LEU A 201 2.23 23.81 -0.16
N PHE A 202 1.98 23.73 -1.46
CA PHE A 202 0.85 24.40 -2.09
C PHE A 202 -0.48 23.85 -1.58
N GLU A 203 -0.67 22.53 -1.60
CA GLU A 203 -1.85 21.85 -1.09
C GLU A 203 -2.08 22.10 0.40
N LEU A 204 -1.01 22.06 1.21
CA LEU A 204 -1.06 22.40 2.63
C LEU A 204 -1.47 23.86 2.87
N THR A 205 -0.95 24.80 2.08
CA THR A 205 -1.32 26.22 2.17
C THR A 205 -2.80 26.42 1.80
N MET A 206 -3.27 25.76 0.75
CA MET A 206 -4.68 25.75 0.37
C MET A 206 -5.55 25.16 1.48
N ALA A 207 -5.10 24.06 2.11
CA ALA A 207 -5.80 23.44 3.22
C ALA A 207 -5.87 24.37 4.45
N PHE A 208 -4.89 25.23 4.70
CA PHE A 208 -4.98 26.26 5.75
C PHE A 208 -5.91 27.43 5.39
N ALA A 209 -5.94 27.83 4.11
CA ALA A 209 -6.82 28.90 3.61
C ALA A 209 -8.28 28.47 3.62
N ASP A 210 -8.54 27.22 3.24
CA ASP A 210 -9.83 26.61 3.38
C ASP A 210 -10.07 26.34 4.87
N ALA A 211 -11.11 26.93 5.46
CA ALA A 211 -11.58 26.59 6.81
C ALA A 211 -12.15 25.15 6.90
N ARG A 212 -11.68 24.23 6.04
CA ARG A 212 -11.94 22.78 6.11
C ARG A 212 -11.78 22.34 7.55
N ARG A 213 -12.84 21.75 8.09
CA ARG A 213 -12.91 21.23 9.46
C ARG A 213 -11.69 20.35 9.70
N HIS A 214 -11.15 20.43 10.91
CA HIS A 214 -10.15 19.50 11.38
C HIS A 214 -10.66 18.08 11.14
N LEU A 215 -9.86 17.23 10.48
CA LEU A 215 -10.02 15.81 10.66
C LEU A 215 -9.53 15.50 12.07
N HIS A 216 -10.47 15.17 12.94
CA HIS A 216 -10.15 14.45 14.14
C HIS A 216 -10.06 12.98 13.71
N PHE A 217 -8.87 12.42 13.80
CA PHE A 217 -8.67 10.98 13.67
C PHE A 217 -8.68 10.43 15.10
N ASP A 218 -9.86 10.32 15.69
CA ASP A 218 -10.05 9.61 16.95
C ASP A 218 -10.59 8.20 16.64
N ASP A 219 -10.44 7.24 17.56
CA ASP A 219 -10.82 5.82 17.34
C ASP A 219 -12.28 5.64 16.85
N ASP A 220 -13.19 6.53 17.24
CA ASP A 220 -14.60 6.50 16.83
C ASP A 220 -14.83 6.98 15.37
N ASP A 221 -13.94 7.83 14.82
CA ASP A 221 -14.05 8.42 13.46
C ASP A 221 -13.39 7.53 12.38
N ALA A 222 -12.50 6.63 12.78
CA ALA A 222 -11.83 5.66 11.92
C ALA A 222 -12.77 4.56 11.36
N ALA A 223 -13.91 4.33 12.02
CA ALA A 223 -14.99 3.46 11.58
C ALA A 223 -16.10 4.21 10.80
N ASP A 224 -15.90 5.49 10.49
CA ASP A 224 -16.90 6.34 9.85
C ASP A 224 -16.92 6.16 8.32
N VAL A 225 -18.13 6.22 7.76
CA VAL A 225 -18.42 6.25 6.32
C VAL A 225 -17.61 7.33 5.60
N ASP A 226 -17.28 8.43 6.29
CA ASP A 226 -16.44 9.51 5.77
C ASP A 226 -15.00 9.05 5.48
N PHE A 227 -14.40 8.23 6.35
CA PHE A 227 -13.06 7.68 6.14
C PHE A 227 -13.01 6.82 4.87
N CYS A 228 -13.93 5.85 4.78
CA CYS A 228 -13.99 4.92 3.66
C CYS A 228 -14.23 5.66 2.33
N ASN A 229 -15.14 6.63 2.29
CA ASN A 229 -15.40 7.42 1.09
C ASN A 229 -14.21 8.29 0.66
N ARG A 230 -13.37 8.69 1.62
CA ARG A 230 -12.26 9.61 1.38
C ARG A 230 -10.96 8.90 1.06
N PHE A 231 -10.69 7.78 1.70
CA PHE A 231 -9.39 7.13 1.67
C PHE A 231 -9.38 5.76 1.00
N HIS A 232 -10.54 5.16 0.73
CA HIS A 232 -10.64 3.90 0.02
C HIS A 232 -11.18 4.06 -1.41
N VAL A 233 -10.69 3.17 -2.28
CA VAL A 233 -11.17 3.04 -3.65
C VAL A 233 -12.07 1.82 -3.76
N HIS A 234 -13.31 2.02 -4.22
CA HIS A 234 -14.35 1.00 -4.34
C HIS A 234 -15.01 1.07 -5.71
N ASN A 235 -15.53 -0.06 -6.20
CA ASN A 235 -16.42 -0.02 -7.36
C ASN A 235 -17.81 0.47 -6.93
N ILE A 236 -18.57 0.97 -7.90
CA ILE A 236 -19.94 1.43 -7.64
C ILE A 236 -20.77 0.28 -7.09
N GLY A 237 -21.28 0.43 -5.87
CA GLY A 237 -22.13 -0.54 -5.20
C GLY A 237 -21.41 -1.54 -4.29
N ASP A 238 -20.08 -1.48 -4.19
CA ASP A 238 -19.34 -2.22 -3.17
C ASP A 238 -19.72 -1.69 -1.77
N PRO A 239 -19.80 -2.56 -0.75
CA PRO A 239 -20.05 -2.11 0.62
C PRO A 239 -18.87 -1.28 1.13
N ILE A 240 -19.16 -0.35 2.04
CA ILE A 240 -18.13 0.36 2.81
C ILE A 240 -17.27 -0.63 3.60
N CYS A 241 -15.99 -0.28 3.77
CA CYS A 241 -15.09 -1.03 4.64
C CYS A 241 -15.52 -0.95 6.11
N GLY A 242 -15.09 -1.95 6.89
CA GLY A 242 -15.26 -1.98 8.35
C GLY A 242 -14.09 -1.28 9.05
N ASP A 243 -13.69 -1.82 10.20
CA ASP A 243 -12.64 -1.25 11.06
C ASP A 243 -11.27 -1.18 10.37
N LEU A 244 -10.44 -0.24 10.83
CA LEU A 244 -9.04 -0.15 10.42
C LEU A 244 -8.31 -1.46 10.69
N ARG A 245 -7.46 -1.82 9.74
CA ARG A 245 -6.63 -3.01 9.76
C ARG A 245 -5.27 -2.67 10.34
N GLN A 246 -4.75 -3.57 11.17
CA GLN A 246 -3.45 -3.44 11.82
C GLN A 246 -2.35 -4.16 11.04
N PRO A 247 -1.09 -3.69 11.13
CA PRO A 247 0.03 -4.40 10.54
C PRO A 247 0.37 -5.66 11.35
N PHE A 248 0.96 -6.66 10.68
CA PHE A 248 1.44 -7.87 11.34
C PHE A 248 2.96 -7.83 11.47
N VAL A 249 3.49 -7.89 12.69
CA VAL A 249 4.93 -7.98 12.93
C VAL A 249 5.38 -9.41 12.64
N VAL A 250 6.18 -9.57 11.58
CA VAL A 250 6.72 -10.85 11.16
C VAL A 250 7.96 -11.17 11.96
N ASP A 251 7.96 -12.32 12.64
CA ASP A 251 9.16 -12.90 13.21
C ASP A 251 10.10 -13.31 12.06
N GLU A 252 11.24 -12.62 11.90
CA GLU A 252 12.25 -13.09 10.95
C GLU A 252 12.83 -14.41 11.47
N PRO A 253 12.80 -15.51 10.70
CA PRO A 253 13.53 -16.70 11.08
C PRO A 253 15.02 -16.36 11.14
N GLU A 254 15.69 -16.72 12.25
CA GLU A 254 17.14 -16.64 12.36
C GLU A 254 17.76 -17.33 11.14
N ARG A 255 18.50 -16.57 10.32
CA ARG A 255 19.21 -17.09 9.15
C ARG A 255 20.45 -17.88 9.56
#